data_AF-A0A8T5TLQ9-F1
#
_entry.id   AF-A0A8T5TLQ9-F1
#
_cell.length_a   1.000
_cell.length_b   1.000
_cell.length_c   1.000
_cell.angle_alpha   90.00
_cell.angle_beta   90.00
_cell.angle_gamma   90.00
#
_symmetry.space_group_name_H-M   'P 1'
#
loop_
_entity.id
_entity.type
_entity.pdbx_description
1 polymer ?
#
loop_
_entity_poly.entity_id
_entity_poly.type
_entity_poly.pdbx_seq_one_letter_code
_entity_poly.pdbx_strand_id
1 'polypeptide(L)'
;MSEEYKRFTVSLPQDLYEEFEKYRKKLNISRSDAVRKAMYSYMSSQENLSKISSNVIGCISLIMGYKHFIEDSSHDDNDDEQNHKKSLDHEHDYSSRPIYANVHQTDLILNNEIQHHFTDVIISKMHIHLQFEKCLEIIAVSGPFDRVEKLKENLEQLKSVLSIGFFIIDKVDEEKRK
;
A
#
# COMPACT_ATOMS: atom_id res chain seq x y z
N MET A 1 1.59 1.04 -33.42
CA MET A 1 0.19 0.55 -33.40
C MET A 1 -0.70 1.77 -33.22
N SER A 2 -1.60 2.04 -34.16
CA SER A 2 -2.52 3.19 -34.09
C SER A 2 -3.61 2.89 -33.06
N GLU A 3 -3.65 3.61 -31.94
CA GLU A 3 -4.81 3.60 -31.05
C GLU A 3 -6.05 4.09 -31.83
N GLU A 4 -7.05 3.23 -31.97
CA GLU A 4 -8.29 3.56 -32.68
C GLU A 4 -9.20 4.40 -31.77
N TYR A 5 -9.26 5.71 -32.00
CA TYR A 5 -10.11 6.62 -31.21
C TYR A 5 -11.52 6.72 -31.80
N LYS A 6 -12.54 6.37 -31.01
CA LYS A 6 -13.96 6.63 -31.34
C LYS A 6 -14.37 8.04 -30.93
N ARG A 7 -14.97 8.79 -31.87
CA ARG A 7 -15.53 10.13 -31.63
C ARG A 7 -17.02 10.02 -31.40
N PHE A 8 -17.52 10.72 -30.37
CA PHE A 8 -18.93 10.80 -30.04
C PHE A 8 -19.26 12.22 -29.56
N THR A 9 -20.54 12.56 -29.61
CA THR A 9 -21.06 13.87 -29.17
C THR A 9 -21.84 13.70 -27.88
N VAL A 10 -21.67 14.64 -26.94
CA VAL A 10 -22.38 14.65 -25.65
C VAL A 10 -23.15 15.96 -25.53
N SER A 11 -24.40 15.87 -25.10
CA SER A 11 -25.23 17.03 -24.75
C SER A 11 -25.10 17.29 -23.25
N LEU A 12 -24.83 18.54 -22.86
CA LEU A 12 -24.66 18.97 -21.47
C LEU A 12 -25.53 20.21 -21.20
N PRO A 13 -26.07 20.38 -19.98
CA PRO A 13 -26.61 21.66 -19.52
C PRO A 13 -25.58 22.79 -19.66
N GLN A 14 -26.04 24.00 -20.00
CA GLN A 14 -25.18 25.14 -20.31
C GLN A 14 -24.31 25.57 -19.12
N ASP A 15 -24.91 25.61 -17.93
CA ASP A 15 -24.26 25.89 -16.65
C ASP A 15 -23.15 24.88 -16.33
N LEU A 16 -23.43 23.59 -16.51
CA LEU A 16 -22.45 22.52 -16.30
C LEU A 16 -21.27 22.62 -17.29
N TYR A 17 -21.56 22.95 -18.56
CA TYR A 17 -20.51 23.14 -19.57
C TYR A 17 -19.56 24.29 -19.19
N GLU A 18 -20.10 25.42 -18.73
CA GLU A 18 -19.31 26.58 -18.33
C GLU A 18 -18.43 26.29 -17.11
N GLU A 19 -19.00 25.63 -16.09
CA GLU A 19 -18.25 25.21 -14.91
C GLU A 19 -17.13 24.23 -15.29
N PHE A 20 -17.44 23.25 -16.14
CA PHE A 20 -16.47 22.27 -16.62
C PHE A 20 -15.33 22.91 -17.42
N GLU A 21 -15.61 23.83 -18.35
CA GLU A 21 -14.57 24.52 -19.11
C GLU A 21 -13.67 25.38 -18.21
N LYS A 22 -14.23 26.02 -17.18
CA LYS A 22 -13.45 26.78 -16.19
C LYS A 22 -12.52 25.86 -15.39
N TYR A 23 -13.04 24.74 -14.90
CA TYR A 23 -12.27 23.75 -14.15
C TYR A 23 -11.16 23.13 -15.00
N ARG A 24 -11.49 22.72 -16.23
CA ARG A 24 -10.54 22.17 -17.18
C ARG A 24 -9.39 23.11 -17.50
N LYS A 25 -9.69 24.40 -17.75
CA LYS A 25 -8.66 25.43 -18.00
C LYS A 25 -7.73 25.61 -16.80
N LYS A 26 -8.26 25.54 -15.57
CA LYS A 26 -7.46 25.59 -14.34
C LYS A 26 -6.45 24.43 -14.26
N LEU A 27 -6.84 23.23 -14.70
CA LEU A 27 -5.97 22.05 -14.73
C LEU A 27 -5.02 22.02 -15.93
N ASN A 28 -5.13 22.95 -16.87
CA ASN A 28 -4.35 22.99 -18.10
C ASN A 28 -4.39 21.69 -18.92
N ILE A 29 -5.56 21.04 -18.99
CA ILE A 29 -5.77 19.78 -19.75
C ILE A 29 -6.72 19.98 -20.93
N SER A 30 -6.63 19.12 -21.95
CA SER A 30 -7.54 19.16 -23.10
C SER A 30 -8.97 18.72 -22.75
N ARG A 31 -9.97 19.11 -23.56
CA ARG A 31 -11.37 18.67 -23.36
C ARG A 31 -11.49 17.15 -23.38
N SER A 32 -10.86 16.52 -24.38
CA SER A 32 -10.86 15.07 -24.52
C SER A 32 -10.20 14.38 -23.33
N ASP A 33 -9.12 14.96 -22.77
CA ASP A 33 -8.46 14.40 -21.59
C ASP A 33 -9.33 14.54 -20.34
N ALA A 34 -9.93 15.71 -20.11
CA ALA A 34 -10.83 15.94 -18.99
C ALA A 34 -12.06 15.01 -19.02
N VAL A 35 -12.71 14.88 -20.19
CA VAL A 35 -13.86 14.00 -20.37
C VAL A 35 -13.44 12.53 -20.18
N ARG A 36 -12.30 12.11 -20.72
CA ARG A 36 -11.79 10.75 -20.54
C ARG A 36 -11.48 10.44 -19.08
N LYS A 37 -10.84 11.37 -18.35
CA LYS A 37 -10.58 11.24 -16.91
C LYS A 37 -11.87 11.18 -16.10
N ALA A 38 -12.86 12.00 -16.45
CA ALA A 38 -14.18 11.96 -15.81
C ALA A 38 -14.88 10.63 -16.08
N MET A 39 -14.80 10.09 -17.30
CA MET A 39 -15.33 8.77 -17.65
C MET A 39 -14.64 7.66 -16.87
N TYR A 40 -13.30 7.62 -16.83
CA TYR A 40 -12.58 6.63 -16.04
C TYR A 40 -12.90 6.75 -14.54
N SER A 41 -12.98 7.98 -14.01
CA SER A 41 -13.34 8.22 -12.61
C SER A 41 -14.76 7.75 -12.30
N TYR A 42 -15.72 8.04 -13.19
CA TYR A 42 -17.11 7.61 -13.05
C TYR A 42 -17.29 6.10 -13.21
N MET A 43 -16.60 5.47 -14.17
CA MET A 43 -16.60 4.02 -14.32
C MET A 43 -15.96 3.36 -13.10
N SER A 44 -14.81 3.85 -12.65
CA SER A 44 -14.14 3.33 -11.45
C SER A 44 -15.00 3.50 -10.19
N SER A 45 -15.76 4.58 -10.07
CA SER A 45 -16.68 4.76 -8.93
C SER A 45 -17.93 3.87 -9.01
N GLN A 46 -18.36 3.46 -10.21
CA GLN A 46 -19.52 2.58 -10.42
C GLN A 46 -19.16 1.09 -10.48
N GLU A 47 -17.97 0.73 -10.93
CA GLU A 47 -17.47 -0.65 -11.05
C GLU A 47 -17.27 -1.32 -9.68
N ASN A 48 -17.04 -0.54 -8.62
CA ASN A 48 -17.07 -1.03 -7.24
C ASN A 48 -18.40 -1.72 -6.85
N LEU A 49 -19.49 -1.54 -7.60
CA LEU A 49 -20.79 -2.11 -7.25
C LEU A 49 -21.31 -3.23 -8.17
N SER A 50 -20.71 -3.55 -9.33
CA SER A 50 -21.44 -4.48 -10.23
C SER A 50 -20.70 -5.45 -11.15
N LYS A 51 -19.43 -5.30 -11.52
CA LYS A 51 -18.74 -6.27 -12.41
C LYS A 51 -17.22 -6.20 -12.32
N ILE A 52 -16.64 -6.50 -11.18
CA ILE A 52 -15.20 -6.78 -11.18
C ILE A 52 -14.99 -8.12 -11.91
N SER A 53 -14.18 -8.09 -12.97
CA SER A 53 -13.68 -9.27 -13.66
C SER A 53 -13.11 -10.27 -12.67
N SER A 54 -13.12 -11.57 -13.00
CA SER A 54 -12.51 -12.58 -12.13
C SER A 54 -11.08 -12.23 -11.70
N ASN A 55 -10.30 -11.53 -12.55
CA ASN A 55 -8.95 -11.08 -12.26
C ASN A 55 -8.80 -9.55 -12.27
N VAL A 56 -8.05 -9.03 -11.30
CA VAL A 56 -7.76 -7.61 -11.11
C VAL A 56 -6.26 -7.32 -11.08
N ILE A 57 -5.93 -6.04 -11.27
CA ILE A 57 -4.61 -5.46 -10.99
C ILE A 57 -4.79 -4.19 -10.17
N GLY A 58 -3.84 -3.87 -9.30
CA GLY A 58 -3.98 -2.69 -8.45
C GLY A 58 -2.94 -2.59 -7.34
N CYS A 59 -3.30 -1.83 -6.30
CA CYS A 59 -2.54 -1.79 -5.06
C CYS A 59 -3.42 -1.66 -3.81
N ILE A 60 -2.87 -2.18 -2.70
CA ILE A 60 -3.36 -1.97 -1.35
C ILE A 60 -2.37 -1.03 -0.66
N SER A 61 -2.84 0.10 -0.14
CA SER A 61 -2.02 1.06 0.60
C SER A 61 -2.40 1.02 2.07
N LEU A 62 -1.43 0.86 2.97
CA LEU A 62 -1.64 0.77 4.41
C LEU A 62 -0.82 1.83 5.13
N ILE A 63 -1.45 2.60 6.02
CA ILE A 63 -0.74 3.39 7.02
C ILE A 63 -0.75 2.58 8.31
N MET A 64 0.42 2.25 8.82
CA MET A 64 0.59 1.48 10.05
C MET A 64 1.28 2.31 11.14
N GLY A 65 0.85 2.11 12.38
CA GLY A 65 1.48 2.68 13.58
C GLY A 65 2.39 1.68 14.31
N TYR A 66 3.54 2.17 14.79
CA TYR A 66 4.52 1.41 15.57
C TYR A 66 4.99 2.22 16.77
N LYS A 67 5.30 1.57 17.88
CA LYS A 67 6.11 2.19 18.94
C LYS A 67 7.57 1.86 18.69
N HIS A 68 8.41 2.88 18.54
CA HIS A 68 9.86 2.67 18.47
C HIS A 68 10.38 2.32 19.87
N PHE A 69 11.12 1.23 20.00
CA PHE A 69 11.88 0.97 21.21
C PHE A 69 13.15 1.81 21.14
N ILE A 70 13.27 2.82 22.01
CA ILE A 70 14.57 3.47 22.23
C ILE A 70 15.39 2.46 23.03
N GLU A 71 16.43 1.89 22.44
CA GLU A 71 17.51 1.30 23.24
C GLU A 71 18.19 2.47 23.95
N ASP A 72 17.97 2.61 25.26
CA ASP A 72 18.81 3.46 26.10
C ASP A 72 20.21 2.84 26.14
N SER A 73 21.01 3.08 25.10
CA SER A 73 22.45 2.88 25.13
C SER A 73 23.10 4.10 25.77
N SER A 74 22.86 4.31 27.06
CA SER A 74 23.72 5.14 27.90
C SER A 74 24.74 4.25 28.60
N HIS A 75 25.68 3.70 27.81
CA HIS A 75 27.00 3.39 28.36
C HIS A 75 27.81 4.68 28.34
N ASP A 76 28.01 5.20 29.54
CA ASP A 76 28.84 6.34 29.89
C ASP A 76 30.31 5.91 29.68
N ASP A 77 30.83 6.11 28.46
CA ASP A 77 32.24 5.90 28.13
C ASP A 77 33.06 7.04 28.76
N ASN A 78 33.39 6.90 30.04
CA ASN A 78 34.54 7.57 30.63
C ASN A 78 35.77 6.69 30.39
N ASP A 79 36.54 7.05 29.36
CA ASP A 79 37.85 6.51 29.04
C ASP A 79 38.83 6.74 30.21
N ASP A 80 39.26 5.65 30.87
CA ASP A 80 40.50 5.63 31.64
C ASP A 80 41.38 4.48 31.15
N GLU A 81 42.55 4.86 30.61
CA GLU A 81 43.64 3.95 30.24
C GLU A 81 44.13 3.16 31.46
N GLN A 82 44.11 1.82 31.41
CA GLN A 82 45.25 0.96 31.77
C GLN A 82 44.94 -0.57 31.67
N ASN A 83 45.56 -1.20 30.67
CA ASN A 83 46.37 -2.42 30.76
C ASN A 83 45.98 -3.50 31.82
N HIS A 84 45.42 -4.64 31.40
CA HIS A 84 45.81 -5.97 31.92
C HIS A 84 45.22 -7.14 31.11
N LYS A 85 46.11 -8.02 30.63
CA LYS A 85 45.78 -9.39 30.16
C LYS A 85 44.93 -10.12 31.20
N LYS A 86 43.75 -10.59 30.81
CA LYS A 86 43.07 -11.72 31.48
C LYS A 86 42.24 -12.48 30.46
N SER A 87 42.63 -13.73 30.20
CA SER A 87 41.77 -14.74 29.59
C SER A 87 40.52 -14.89 30.45
N LEU A 88 39.36 -14.55 29.90
CA LEU A 88 38.07 -14.72 30.55
C LEU A 88 37.16 -15.42 29.54
N ASP A 89 36.87 -16.68 29.86
CA ASP A 89 35.81 -17.47 29.26
C ASP A 89 34.52 -16.63 29.26
N HIS A 90 34.01 -16.31 28.08
CA HIS A 90 32.69 -15.71 27.95
C HIS A 90 31.65 -16.80 28.22
N GLU A 91 31.18 -16.90 29.46
CA GLU A 91 29.90 -17.53 29.73
C GLU A 91 28.81 -16.66 29.10
N HIS A 92 28.19 -17.16 28.02
CA HIS A 92 26.92 -16.61 27.56
C HIS A 92 25.86 -16.95 28.62
N ASP A 93 25.46 -15.96 29.42
CA ASP A 93 24.28 -16.09 30.26
C ASP A 93 23.04 -16.18 29.35
N TYR A 94 22.58 -17.40 29.09
CA TYR A 94 21.31 -17.68 28.42
C TYR A 94 20.12 -17.46 29.37
N SER A 95 20.16 -16.44 30.22
CA SER A 95 18.97 -15.90 30.86
C SER A 95 18.09 -15.18 29.82
N SER A 96 17.74 -15.86 28.73
CA SER A 96 16.74 -15.42 27.78
C SER A 96 15.40 -15.47 28.49
N ARG A 97 15.08 -14.41 29.24
CA ARG A 97 13.71 -14.17 29.66
C ARG A 97 12.89 -14.09 28.38
N PRO A 98 11.80 -14.86 28.24
CA PRO A 98 10.91 -14.70 27.10
C PRO A 98 10.40 -13.26 27.11
N ILE A 99 10.89 -12.44 26.20
CA ILE A 99 10.33 -11.11 25.97
C ILE A 99 8.99 -11.38 25.27
N TYR A 100 7.89 -11.17 25.99
CA TYR A 100 6.58 -11.17 25.36
C TYR A 100 6.61 -10.15 24.23
N ALA A 101 6.40 -10.61 22.99
CA ALA A 101 6.26 -9.71 21.86
C ALA A 101 5.10 -8.74 22.18
N ASN A 102 5.38 -7.44 22.16
CA ASN A 102 4.33 -6.44 22.29
C ASN A 102 3.32 -6.65 21.15
N VAL A 103 2.05 -6.30 21.33
CA VAL A 103 0.98 -6.37 20.31
C VAL A 103 1.47 -5.83 18.95
N HIS A 104 2.25 -4.74 18.94
CA HIS A 104 2.82 -4.18 17.72
C HIS A 104 3.85 -5.09 17.02
N GLN A 105 4.65 -5.84 17.78
CA GLN A 105 5.60 -6.82 17.24
C GLN A 105 4.86 -8.06 16.72
N THR A 106 3.79 -8.47 17.42
CA THR A 106 2.92 -9.56 16.96
C THR A 106 2.25 -9.21 15.64
N ASP A 107 1.70 -8.00 15.50
CA ASP A 107 1.06 -7.55 14.26
C ASP A 107 2.06 -7.40 13.11
N LEU A 108 3.33 -7.04 13.40
CA LEU A 108 4.40 -7.03 12.40
C LEU A 108 4.70 -8.42 11.85
N ILE A 109 4.82 -9.41 12.74
CA ILE A 109 5.03 -10.81 12.36
C ILE A 109 3.81 -11.31 11.56
N LEU A 110 2.60 -11.04 12.07
CA LEU A 110 1.37 -11.45 11.42
C LEU A 110 1.18 -10.78 10.05
N ASN A 111 1.52 -9.50 9.90
CA ASN A 111 1.52 -8.82 8.59
C ASN A 111 2.40 -9.57 7.59
N ASN A 112 3.61 -9.95 8.01
CA ASN A 112 4.52 -10.71 7.16
C ASN A 112 3.95 -12.08 6.80
N GLU A 113 3.40 -12.83 7.77
CA GLU A 113 2.78 -14.13 7.54
C GLU A 113 1.57 -14.05 6.59
N ILE A 114 0.70 -13.06 6.78
CA ILE A 114 -0.41 -12.78 5.87
C ILE A 114 0.16 -12.56 4.46
N GLN A 115 1.08 -11.62 4.27
CA GLN A 115 1.63 -11.34 2.95
C GLN A 115 2.29 -12.57 2.31
N HIS A 116 3.02 -13.39 3.07
CA HIS A 116 3.62 -14.63 2.58
C HIS A 116 2.58 -15.62 2.05
N HIS A 117 1.41 -15.70 2.69
CA HIS A 117 0.30 -16.56 2.27
C HIS A 117 -0.38 -16.09 0.97
N PHE A 118 -0.19 -14.83 0.57
CA PHE A 118 -0.77 -14.23 -0.64
C PHE A 118 0.32 -13.85 -1.67
N THR A 119 1.49 -14.47 -1.61
CA THR A 119 2.58 -14.28 -2.60
C THR A 119 2.17 -14.62 -4.03
N ASP A 120 1.11 -15.41 -4.21
CA ASP A 120 0.51 -15.72 -5.51
C ASP A 120 -0.16 -14.50 -6.18
N VAL A 121 -0.62 -13.53 -5.39
CA VAL A 121 -1.29 -12.32 -5.89
C VAL A 121 -0.51 -11.02 -5.62
N ILE A 122 0.51 -11.05 -4.76
CA ILE A 122 1.38 -9.91 -4.49
C ILE A 122 2.52 -9.87 -5.52
N ILE A 123 2.55 -8.80 -6.31
CA ILE A 123 3.64 -8.55 -7.27
C ILE A 123 4.87 -8.01 -6.54
N SER A 124 4.67 -7.01 -5.70
CA SER A 124 5.73 -6.34 -4.96
C SER A 124 5.17 -5.54 -3.80
N LYS A 125 6.04 -5.16 -2.87
CA LYS A 125 5.71 -4.27 -1.76
C LYS A 125 6.75 -3.19 -1.60
N MET A 126 6.31 -2.01 -1.20
CA MET A 126 7.17 -0.87 -0.87
C MET A 126 6.79 -0.38 0.52
N HIS A 127 7.77 -0.25 1.40
CA HIS A 127 7.59 0.24 2.77
C HIS A 127 8.35 1.55 2.96
N ILE A 128 7.69 2.57 3.48
CA ILE A 128 8.22 3.93 3.65
C ILE A 128 7.97 4.36 5.09
N HIS A 129 9.02 4.77 5.80
CA HIS A 129 8.87 5.41 7.11
C HIS A 129 8.40 6.86 6.91
N LEU A 130 7.17 7.18 7.34
CA LEU A 130 6.60 8.53 7.23
C LEU A 130 7.02 9.41 8.41
N GLN A 131 7.11 8.82 9.60
CA GLN A 131 7.54 9.45 10.85
C GLN A 131 8.06 8.33 11.77
N PHE A 132 8.63 8.71 12.92
CA PHE A 132 9.22 7.81 13.92
C PHE A 132 8.35 6.58 14.27
N GLU A 133 7.03 6.77 14.29
CA GLU A 133 6.04 5.76 14.70
C GLU A 133 5.01 5.41 13.61
N LYS A 134 5.24 5.83 12.36
CA LYS A 134 4.28 5.60 11.26
C LYS A 134 4.98 5.17 9.99
N CYS A 135 4.48 4.11 9.36
CA CYS A 135 4.93 3.70 8.03
C CYS A 135 3.77 3.66 7.05
N LEU A 136 4.10 3.88 5.80
CA LEU A 136 3.25 3.63 4.64
C LEU A 136 3.77 2.38 3.94
N GLU A 137 2.91 1.38 3.80
CA GLU A 137 3.17 0.20 2.97
C GLU A 137 2.26 0.25 1.74
N ILE A 138 2.81 0.03 0.56
CA ILE A 138 2.06 -0.08 -0.69
C ILE A 138 2.37 -1.46 -1.28
N ILE A 139 1.33 -2.27 -1.46
CA ILE A 139 1.42 -3.64 -1.97
C ILE A 139 0.78 -3.66 -3.36
N ALA A 140 1.59 -3.88 -4.40
CA ALA A 140 1.09 -4.09 -5.76
C ALA A 140 0.53 -5.50 -5.90
N VAL A 141 -0.65 -5.63 -6.48
CA VAL A 141 -1.39 -6.90 -6.58
C VAL A 141 -1.86 -7.20 -8.00
N SER A 142 -1.84 -8.48 -8.38
CA SER A 142 -2.52 -9.00 -9.57
C SER A 142 -3.00 -10.42 -9.30
N GLY A 143 -4.27 -10.68 -9.54
CA GLY A 143 -4.84 -12.00 -9.36
C GLY A 143 -6.35 -11.97 -9.22
N PRO A 144 -6.97 -13.07 -8.75
CA PRO A 144 -8.41 -13.14 -8.62
C PRO A 144 -8.95 -12.10 -7.63
N PHE A 145 -10.07 -11.45 -7.95
CA PHE A 145 -10.65 -10.40 -7.09
C PHE A 145 -10.88 -10.90 -5.66
N ASP A 146 -11.58 -12.02 -5.48
CA ASP A 146 -11.87 -12.61 -4.16
C ASP A 146 -10.59 -12.87 -3.34
N ARG A 147 -9.49 -13.25 -4.01
CA ARG A 147 -8.20 -13.53 -3.38
C ARG A 147 -7.54 -12.23 -2.91
N VAL A 148 -7.58 -11.19 -3.74
CA VAL A 148 -7.04 -9.86 -3.44
C VAL A 148 -7.87 -9.14 -2.38
N GLU A 149 -9.20 -9.26 -2.43
CA GLU A 149 -10.12 -8.75 -1.41
C GLU A 149 -9.84 -9.41 -0.05
N LYS A 150 -9.67 -10.73 -0.02
CA LYS A 150 -9.32 -11.45 1.21
C LYS A 150 -7.97 -11.04 1.79
N LEU A 151 -6.98 -10.72 0.94
CA LEU A 151 -5.72 -10.13 1.40
C LEU A 151 -5.98 -8.78 2.10
N LYS A 152 -6.77 -7.90 1.47
CA LYS A 152 -7.15 -6.59 2.04
C LYS A 152 -7.85 -6.76 3.38
N GLU A 153 -8.83 -7.67 3.48
CA GLU A 153 -9.57 -7.94 4.72
C GLU A 153 -8.66 -8.44 5.85
N ASN A 154 -7.76 -9.38 5.55
CA ASN A 154 -6.82 -9.91 6.54
C ASN A 154 -5.85 -8.84 7.05
N LEU A 155 -5.36 -7.97 6.15
CA LEU A 155 -4.50 -6.86 6.54
C LEU A 155 -5.26 -5.80 7.37
N GLU A 156 -6.52 -5.52 7.03
CA GLU A 156 -7.36 -4.55 7.76
C GLU A 156 -7.67 -4.98 9.20
N GLN A 157 -7.62 -6.28 9.51
CA GLN A 157 -7.82 -6.81 10.86
C GLN A 157 -6.62 -6.58 11.80
N LEU A 158 -5.45 -6.21 11.27
CA LEU A 158 -4.28 -5.90 12.09
C LEU A 158 -4.52 -4.63 12.90
N LYS A 159 -4.26 -4.68 14.21
CA LYS A 159 -4.46 -3.53 15.12
C LYS A 159 -3.48 -2.40 14.83
N SER A 160 -2.33 -2.70 14.24
CA SER A 160 -1.35 -1.71 13.80
C SER A 160 -1.81 -0.87 12.61
N VAL A 161 -2.82 -1.31 11.84
CA VAL A 161 -3.31 -0.59 10.65
C VAL A 161 -4.21 0.58 11.08
N LEU A 162 -3.80 1.78 10.72
CA LEU A 162 -4.52 3.03 10.98
C LEU A 162 -5.45 3.43 9.83
N SER A 163 -5.05 3.11 8.60
CA SER A 163 -5.80 3.42 7.39
C SER A 163 -5.43 2.46 6.28
N ILE A 164 -6.43 2.06 5.49
CA ILE A 164 -6.24 1.21 4.32
C ILE A 164 -6.92 1.84 3.10
N GLY A 165 -6.21 1.88 1.98
CA GLY A 165 -6.71 2.26 0.67
C GLY A 165 -6.67 1.06 -0.27
N PHE A 166 -7.71 0.90 -1.08
CA PHE A 166 -7.84 -0.21 -2.01
C PHE A 166 -8.13 0.32 -3.40
N PHE A 167 -7.16 0.18 -4.30
CA PHE A 167 -7.21 0.73 -5.65
C PHE A 167 -7.02 -0.41 -6.65
N ILE A 168 -8.11 -0.88 -7.24
CA ILE A 168 -8.11 -1.99 -8.18
C ILE A 168 -8.81 -1.61 -9.47
N ILE A 169 -8.39 -2.23 -10.57
CA ILE A 169 -9.03 -2.16 -11.87
C ILE A 169 -9.07 -3.57 -12.47
N ASP A 170 -10.01 -3.79 -13.39
CA ASP A 170 -10.09 -5.04 -14.14
C ASP A 170 -8.81 -5.29 -14.94
N LYS A 171 -8.31 -6.54 -14.85
CA LYS A 171 -7.24 -6.99 -15.72
C LYS A 171 -7.85 -7.30 -17.10
N VAL A 172 -7.58 -6.44 -18.08
CA VAL A 172 -8.01 -6.67 -19.46
C VAL A 172 -7.09 -7.72 -20.09
N ASP A 173 -7.64 -8.88 -20.44
CA ASP A 173 -6.89 -9.92 -21.16
C ASP A 173 -6.42 -9.40 -22.53
N GLU A 174 -5.12 -9.49 -22.79
CA GLU A 174 -4.52 -9.03 -24.06
C GLU A 174 -5.06 -9.77 -25.29
N GLU A 175 -5.68 -10.93 -25.12
CA GLU A 175 -6.29 -11.70 -26.23
C GLU A 175 -7.48 -10.99 -26.88
N LYS A 176 -8.15 -10.05 -26.19
CA LYS A 176 -9.24 -9.24 -26.76
C LYS A 176 -8.76 -8.02 -27.56
N ARG A 177 -7.44 -7.82 -27.67
CA ARG A 177 -6.82 -6.72 -28.45
C ARG A 177 -6.26 -7.15 -29.81
N LYS A 178 -6.41 -8.43 -30.21
CA LYS A 178 -6.14 -8.90 -31.57
C LYS A 178 -7.41 -8.90 -32.41
#